data_AF-A0A8T1HF19-F1
#
_entry.id   AF-A0A8T1HF19-F1
#
_cell.length_a   1.000
_cell.length_b   1.000
_cell.length_c   1.000
_cell.angle_alpha   90.00
_cell.angle_beta   90.00
_cell.angle_gamma   90.00
#
_symmetry.space_group_name_H-M   'P 1'
#
loop_
_entity.id
_entity.type
_entity.pdbx_description
1 polymer ?
#
loop_
_entity_poly.entity_id
_entity_poly.type
_entity_poly.pdbx_seq_one_letter_code
_entity_poly.pdbx_strand_id
1 'polypeptide(L)'
;MAPTTRSKLQPPKGSKKASTLAKGKKAGRPKLHRVRTCRFCHRKLKTPQGLLKHLSKKNKCDQKSVAARAEARKLARRLVSKAYYIRKTNDISLEASVCH
;
A
#
# COMPACT_ATOMS: atom_id res chain seq x y z
N MET A 1 -52.14 -2.97 52.01
CA MET A 1 -52.53 -2.44 50.68
C MET A 1 -51.36 -1.62 50.15
N ALA A 2 -50.74 -2.03 49.03
CA ALA A 2 -49.79 -1.17 48.30
C ALA A 2 -50.59 -0.22 47.37
N PRO A 3 -50.03 0.91 46.89
CA PRO A 3 -49.20 0.78 45.68
C PRO A 3 -48.03 1.78 45.49
N THR A 4 -46.94 1.23 44.93
CA THR A 4 -46.11 1.75 43.83
C THR A 4 -45.39 3.10 43.95
N THR A 5 -44.09 3.03 44.24
CA THR A 5 -43.11 4.04 43.79
C THR A 5 -42.75 3.79 42.32
N ARG A 6 -43.15 4.71 41.45
CA ARG A 6 -42.84 4.70 40.01
C ARG A 6 -41.40 5.21 39.81
N SER A 7 -40.42 4.31 39.86
CA SER A 7 -39.05 4.63 39.47
C SER A 7 -38.96 4.92 37.96
N LYS A 8 -38.68 6.18 37.63
CA LYS A 8 -38.37 6.64 36.28
C LYS A 8 -36.95 6.20 35.92
N LEU A 9 -36.80 4.94 35.51
CA LEU A 9 -35.56 4.45 34.92
C LEU A 9 -35.37 5.07 33.54
N GLN A 10 -34.36 5.91 33.42
CA GLN A 10 -33.84 6.42 32.15
C GLN A 10 -33.32 5.23 31.32
N PRO A 11 -33.59 5.16 30.00
CA PRO A 11 -33.01 4.12 29.17
C PRO A 11 -31.50 4.37 28.99
N PRO A 12 -30.64 3.32 29.02
CA PRO A 12 -29.23 3.50 28.76
C PRO A 12 -28.99 3.98 27.32
N LYS A 13 -28.21 5.06 27.20
CA LYS A 13 -27.59 5.53 25.95
C LYS A 13 -26.60 4.45 25.47
N GLY A 14 -27.08 3.57 24.61
CA GLY A 14 -26.29 2.45 24.10
C GLY A 14 -26.89 1.74 22.90
N SER A 15 -27.66 2.43 22.05
CA SER A 15 -28.16 1.88 20.79
C SER A 15 -27.04 1.81 19.74
N LYS A 16 -26.08 0.90 19.94
CA LYS A 16 -25.22 0.45 18.85
C LYS A 16 -26.06 -0.42 17.93
N LYS A 17 -26.49 0.21 16.84
CA LYS A 17 -27.09 -0.33 15.61
C LYS A 17 -26.81 -1.82 15.42
N ALA A 18 -27.90 -2.55 15.15
CA ALA A 18 -27.94 -3.92 14.68
C ALA A 18 -26.67 -4.26 13.89
N SER A 19 -25.91 -5.22 14.40
CA SER A 19 -24.96 -5.98 13.60
C SER A 19 -25.71 -6.41 12.35
N THR A 20 -25.29 -5.89 11.20
CA THR A 20 -25.72 -6.43 9.92
C THR A 20 -25.36 -7.90 9.95
N LEU A 21 -26.37 -8.75 10.14
CA LEU A 21 -26.27 -10.19 10.00
C LEU A 21 -25.45 -10.43 8.73
N ALA A 22 -24.27 -10.99 8.89
CA ALA A 22 -23.51 -11.50 7.76
C ALA A 22 -24.38 -12.59 7.14
N LYS A 23 -25.19 -12.23 6.14
CA LYS A 23 -25.99 -13.17 5.35
C LYS A 23 -25.05 -14.31 4.97
N GLY A 24 -25.33 -15.50 5.52
CA GLY A 24 -24.56 -16.71 5.25
C GLY A 24 -24.37 -16.83 3.74
N LYS A 25 -23.12 -16.93 3.30
CA LYS A 25 -22.83 -17.08 1.88
C LYS A 25 -23.53 -18.35 1.41
N LYS A 26 -24.43 -18.24 0.43
CA LYS A 26 -25.08 -19.39 -0.20
C LYS A 26 -24.00 -20.38 -0.65
N ALA A 27 -24.18 -21.67 -0.33
CA ALA A 27 -23.32 -22.75 -0.80
C ALA A 27 -23.21 -22.67 -2.34
N GLY A 28 -21.99 -22.82 -2.86
CA GLY A 28 -21.71 -22.71 -4.31
C GLY A 28 -21.27 -21.33 -4.81
N ARG A 29 -21.31 -20.27 -4.01
CA ARG A 29 -20.79 -18.96 -4.45
C ARG A 29 -19.26 -19.00 -4.62
N PRO A 30 -18.71 -18.67 -5.80
CA PRO A 30 -17.27 -18.65 -6.02
C PRO A 30 -16.53 -17.73 -5.03
N LYS A 31 -15.38 -18.19 -4.53
CA LYS A 31 -14.54 -17.40 -3.64
C LYS A 31 -13.88 -16.28 -4.45
N LEU A 32 -14.28 -15.03 -4.21
CA LEU A 32 -13.64 -13.86 -4.85
C LEU A 32 -12.15 -13.81 -4.49
N HIS A 33 -11.29 -13.93 -5.50
CA HIS A 33 -9.86 -13.74 -5.34
C HIS A 33 -9.56 -12.24 -5.13
N ARG A 34 -8.81 -11.92 -4.07
CA ARG A 34 -8.43 -10.53 -3.76
C ARG A 34 -7.10 -10.20 -4.40
N VAL A 35 -7.06 -9.09 -5.15
CA VAL A 35 -5.82 -8.58 -5.75
C VAL A 35 -4.82 -8.19 -4.66
N ARG A 36 -3.56 -8.54 -4.87
CA ARG A 36 -2.43 -8.26 -3.95
C ARG A 36 -1.31 -7.45 -4.60
N THR A 37 -1.54 -6.99 -5.83
CA THR A 37 -0.55 -6.28 -6.65
C THR A 37 -0.95 -4.81 -6.76
N CYS A 38 -0.01 -3.90 -6.52
CA CYS A 38 -0.25 -2.49 -6.76
C CYS A 38 -0.31 -2.20 -8.27
N ARG A 39 -1.32 -1.43 -8.71
CA ARG A 39 -1.51 -1.08 -10.12
C ARG A 39 -0.47 -0.08 -10.64
N PHE A 40 0.09 0.75 -9.77
CA PHE A 40 1.02 1.81 -10.17
C PHE A 40 2.47 1.32 -10.15
N CYS A 41 2.88 0.70 -9.06
CA CYS A 41 4.27 0.27 -8.87
C CYS A 41 4.49 -1.23 -9.06
N HIS A 42 3.47 -1.97 -9.50
CA HIS A 42 3.52 -3.42 -9.81
C HIS A 42 4.06 -4.33 -8.68
N ARG A 43 4.18 -3.80 -7.47
CA ARG A 43 4.68 -4.53 -6.30
C ARG A 43 3.63 -5.52 -5.81
N LYS A 44 4.01 -6.80 -5.69
CA LYS A 44 3.21 -7.84 -5.05
C LYS A 44 3.36 -7.76 -3.53
N LEU A 45 2.24 -7.74 -2.80
CA LEU A 45 2.21 -7.63 -1.33
C LEU A 45 1.74 -8.94 -0.67
N LYS A 46 2.13 -9.13 0.60
CA LYS A 46 1.83 -10.36 1.36
C LYS A 46 0.34 -10.51 1.71
N THR A 47 -0.39 -9.41 1.88
CA THR A 47 -1.81 -9.42 2.25
C THR A 47 -2.60 -8.36 1.49
N PRO A 48 -3.91 -8.58 1.24
CA PRO A 48 -4.76 -7.56 0.62
C PRO A 48 -4.92 -6.32 1.52
N GLN A 49 -4.91 -6.48 2.85
CA GLN A 49 -4.88 -5.34 3.77
C GLN A 49 -3.58 -4.53 3.62
N GLY A 50 -2.46 -5.20 3.38
CA GLY A 50 -1.19 -4.55 3.06
C GLY A 50 -1.27 -3.72 1.78
N LEU A 51 -2.02 -4.18 0.77
CA LEU A 51 -2.30 -3.40 -0.44
C LEU A 51 -3.13 -2.16 -0.15
N LEU A 52 -4.17 -2.26 0.68
CA LEU A 52 -4.96 -1.09 1.09
C LEU A 52 -4.10 -0.07 1.85
N LYS A 53 -3.30 -0.52 2.83
CA LYS A 53 -2.37 0.36 3.58
C LYS A 53 -1.30 0.99 2.68
N HIS A 54 -0.89 0.27 1.64
CA HIS A 54 0.06 0.77 0.66
C HIS A 54 -0.53 1.87 -0.20
N LEU A 55 -1.77 1.69 -0.67
CA LEU A 55 -2.50 2.68 -1.48
C LEU A 55 -2.97 3.88 -0.65
N SER A 56 -3.35 3.68 0.62
CA SER A 56 -3.78 4.75 1.52
C SER A 56 -2.63 5.63 2.02
N LYS A 57 -1.39 5.30 1.66
CA LYS A 57 -0.21 6.05 2.08
C LYS A 57 -0.09 7.28 1.19
N LYS A 58 -0.29 8.46 1.77
CA LYS A 58 -0.41 9.77 1.08
C LYS A 58 0.70 10.15 0.08
N ASN A 59 1.80 9.39 -0.05
CA ASN A 59 2.98 9.79 -0.84
C ASN A 59 3.87 8.62 -1.37
N LYS A 60 3.37 7.42 -1.71
CA LYS A 60 4.30 6.31 -2.10
C LYS A 60 4.01 5.51 -3.38
N CYS A 61 2.79 5.48 -3.91
CA CYS A 61 2.53 4.88 -5.23
C CYS A 61 1.47 5.63 -6.05
N ASP A 62 1.55 6.97 -6.10
CA ASP A 62 0.83 7.74 -7.11
C ASP A 62 1.49 7.57 -8.48
N GLN A 63 0.69 7.59 -9.55
CA GLN A 63 1.18 7.39 -10.91
C GLN A 63 2.29 8.39 -11.28
N LYS A 64 2.13 9.68 -10.94
CA LYS A 64 3.12 10.73 -11.15
C LYS A 64 4.45 10.43 -10.44
N SER A 65 4.38 10.08 -9.15
CA SER A 65 5.58 9.78 -8.35
C SER A 65 6.27 8.48 -8.76
N VAL A 66 5.53 7.51 -9.29
CA VAL A 66 6.13 6.30 -9.88
C VAL A 66 6.84 6.64 -11.20
N ALA A 67 6.21 7.44 -12.07
CA ALA A 67 6.81 7.88 -13.32
C ALA A 67 8.10 8.69 -13.08
N ALA A 68 8.08 9.65 -12.14
CA ALA A 68 9.27 10.43 -11.78
C ALA A 68 10.43 9.54 -11.32
N ARG A 69 10.17 8.50 -10.51
CA ARG A 69 11.19 7.53 -10.10
C ARG A 69 11.65 6.62 -11.24
N ALA A 70 10.83 6.36 -12.24
CA ALA A 70 11.23 5.62 -13.43
C ALA A 70 12.18 6.45 -14.29
N GLU A 71 11.84 7.72 -14.53
CA GLU A 71 12.71 8.65 -15.27
C GLU A 71 14.03 8.91 -14.54
N ALA A 72 14.01 9.11 -13.22
CA ALA A 72 15.24 9.24 -12.42
C ALA A 72 16.17 8.01 -12.57
N ARG A 73 15.60 6.79 -12.54
CA ARG A 73 16.35 5.55 -12.77
C ARG A 73 16.90 5.45 -14.20
N LYS A 74 16.16 5.93 -15.20
CA LYS A 74 16.60 5.98 -16.61
C LYS A 74 17.78 6.94 -16.78
N LEU A 75 17.71 8.13 -16.18
CA LEU A 75 18.81 9.09 -16.19
C LEU A 75 20.05 8.56 -15.49
N ALA A 76 19.89 7.96 -14.30
CA ALA A 76 21.00 7.34 -13.58
C ALA A 76 21.71 6.25 -14.42
N ARG A 77 20.94 5.37 -15.09
CA ARG A 77 21.51 4.35 -15.99
C ARG A 77 22.26 4.96 -17.17
N ARG A 78 21.75 6.04 -17.76
CA ARG A 78 22.43 6.77 -18.84
C ARG A 78 23.76 7.34 -18.36
N LEU A 79 23.79 7.95 -17.18
CA LEU A 79 25.02 8.49 -16.59
C LEU A 79 26.06 7.41 -16.31
N VAL A 80 25.65 6.28 -15.73
CA VAL A 80 26.54 5.13 -15.49
C VAL A 80 27.09 4.59 -16.80
N SER A 81 26.26 4.45 -17.82
CA SER A 81 26.68 3.97 -19.14
C SER A 81 27.67 4.94 -19.79
N LYS A 82 27.39 6.24 -19.73
CA LYS A 82 28.29 7.29 -20.24
C LYS A 82 29.63 7.25 -19.51
N ALA A 83 29.62 7.16 -18.18
CA ALA A 83 30.84 7.05 -17.38
C ALA A 83 31.65 5.80 -17.72
N TYR A 84 30.99 4.66 -17.96
CA TYR A 84 31.65 3.43 -18.41
C TYR A 84 32.39 3.64 -19.74
N TYR A 85 31.73 4.23 -20.74
CA TYR A 85 32.36 4.45 -22.05
C TYR A 85 33.52 5.44 -21.99
N ILE A 86 33.38 6.54 -21.22
CA ILE A 86 34.48 7.50 -21.00
C ILE A 86 35.70 6.80 -20.39
N ARG A 87 35.50 5.95 -19.37
CA ARG A 87 36.60 5.18 -18.77
C ARG A 87 37.23 4.23 -19.78
N LYS A 88 36.41 3.54 -20.57
CA LYS A 88 36.86 2.59 -21.58
C LYS A 88 37.66 3.25 -22.70
N THR A 89 37.29 4.45 -23.15
CA THR A 89 38.01 5.16 -24.23
C THR A 89 39.31 5.78 -23.77
N ASN A 90 39.41 6.12 -22.49
CA ASN A 90 40.57 6.81 -21.92
C ASN A 90 41.50 5.83 -21.15
N ASP A 91 41.26 4.52 -21.23
CA ASP A 91 41.97 3.47 -20.48
C ASP A 91 42.09 3.75 -18.96
N ILE A 92 41.07 4.39 -18.39
CA ILE A 92 41.05 4.76 -16.96
C ILE A 92 40.60 3.53 -16.15
N SER A 93 41.53 2.95 -15.39
CA SER A 93 41.25 1.85 -14.46
C SER A 93 40.46 2.31 -13.23
N LEU A 94 39.50 1.49 -12.79
CA LEU A 94 38.62 1.80 -11.65
C LEU A 94 39.36 1.87 -10.30
N GLU A 95 40.49 1.18 -10.18
CA GLU A 95 41.33 1.11 -8.97
C GLU A 95 41.87 2.49 -8.53
N ALA A 96 42.07 3.43 -9.45
CA ALA A 96 42.61 4.75 -9.14
C ALA A 96 41.58 5.72 -8.49
N SER A 97 40.30 5.35 -8.41
CA SER A 97 39.20 6.25 -8.02
C SER A 97 38.61 5.99 -6.63
N VAL A 98 39.14 5.01 -5.88
CA VAL A 98 38.76 4.73 -4.49
C VAL A 98 39.89 5.16 -3.57
N CYS A 99 40.06 6.47 -3.38
CA CYS A 99 40.77 6.98 -2.21
C CYS A 99 39.72 7.32 -1.14
N HIS A 100 39.89 6.71 0.03
CA HIS A 100 39.07 6.85 1.25
C HIS A 100 38.92 8.29 1.74
#